data_AF-A0A1V4MWK6-F1
#
_entry.id   AF-A0A1V4MWK6-F1
#
_cell.length_a   1.000
_cell.length_b   1.000
_cell.length_c   1.000
_cell.angle_alpha   90.00
_cell.angle_beta   90.00
_cell.angle_gamma   90.00
#
_symmetry.space_group_name_H-M   'P 1'
#
loop_
_entity.id
_entity.type
_entity.pdbx_description
1 polymer ?
#
loop_
_entity_poly.entity_id
_entity_poly.type
_entity_poly.pdbx_seq_one_letter_code
_entity_poly.pdbx_strand_id
1 'polypeptide(L)'
;MKGCNTYHFRESVSILLRTKWVGPYLLIPPMLAFMVYAEAFLAAHGAGGMAAFGNRMVLAVWNASFLLALVAGIKSCLFFSGCWGSDWFRNSMALPVSRSSGYWGPYLAVLTVSTAVFILTVGAVVAALPGTARFSMTHLIGQAYLPVAWAVSMGAFLGILTTGTGAAVFFSALLLLGFASGLPSISVPEWMLYLIPPLGRLMTRGMEYPQGLYVSIGLAGHAAFFSMLGRILYGAALRRR
;
A
#
# COMPACT_ATOMS: atom_id res chain seq x y z
N MET A 1 10.60 27.57 -3.38
CA MET A 1 9.20 28.06 -3.53
C MET A 1 8.81 28.73 -2.23
N LYS A 2 8.66 30.05 -2.20
CA LYS A 2 8.12 30.81 -1.06
C LYS A 2 6.64 31.08 -1.35
N GLY A 3 5.76 30.63 -0.47
CA GLY A 3 4.31 30.87 -0.55
C GLY A 3 3.50 29.63 -0.91
N CYS A 4 3.25 28.76 0.07
CA CYS A 4 2.04 27.92 0.22
C CYS A 4 2.20 27.09 1.50
N ASN A 5 2.00 27.72 2.67
CA ASN A 5 2.05 27.06 3.98
C ASN A 5 0.70 26.42 4.36
N THR A 6 -0.01 25.86 3.39
CA THR A 6 -1.24 25.11 3.57
C THR A 6 -1.22 23.94 2.60
N TYR A 7 -1.52 22.73 3.09
CA TYR A 7 -1.80 21.58 2.24
C TYR A 7 -3.28 21.24 2.40
N HIS A 8 -4.12 21.90 1.63
CA HIS A 8 -5.49 21.44 1.43
C HIS A 8 -5.48 20.17 0.57
N PHE A 9 -6.54 19.37 0.66
CA PHE A 9 -6.70 18.18 -0.16
C PHE A 9 -6.49 18.51 -1.66
N ARG A 10 -7.11 19.58 -2.16
CA ARG A 10 -6.98 20.06 -3.54
C ARG A 10 -5.52 20.37 -3.95
N GLU A 11 -4.78 21.04 -3.08
CA GLU A 11 -3.38 21.40 -3.32
C GLU A 11 -2.49 20.14 -3.34
N SER A 12 -2.73 19.23 -2.40
CA SER A 12 -2.01 17.95 -2.30
C SER A 12 -2.22 17.09 -3.55
N VAL A 13 -3.47 17.00 -4.04
CA VAL A 13 -3.79 16.32 -5.31
C VAL A 13 -3.07 16.99 -6.49
N SER A 14 -3.04 18.33 -6.55
CA SER A 14 -2.33 19.04 -7.62
C SER A 14 -0.83 18.74 -7.62
N ILE A 15 -0.19 18.71 -6.44
CA ILE A 15 1.24 18.37 -6.30
C ILE A 15 1.50 16.93 -6.73
N LEU A 16 0.65 15.98 -6.32
CA LEU A 16 0.76 14.57 -6.74
C LEU A 16 0.68 14.42 -8.26
N LEU A 17 -0.29 15.07 -8.92
CA LEU A 17 -0.43 14.99 -10.37
C LEU A 17 0.77 15.63 -11.11
N ARG A 18 1.36 16.70 -10.57
CA ARG A 18 2.53 17.37 -11.16
C ARG A 18 3.84 16.62 -10.99
N THR A 19 3.97 15.75 -9.99
CA THR A 19 5.23 15.06 -9.65
C THR A 19 5.45 13.74 -10.39
N LYS A 20 4.78 13.54 -11.55
CA LYS A 20 4.80 12.28 -12.33
C LYS A 20 4.48 11.05 -11.45
N TRP A 21 3.71 11.27 -10.39
CA TRP A 21 3.46 10.28 -9.36
C TRP A 21 2.62 9.12 -9.90
N VAL A 22 1.69 9.43 -10.80
CA VAL A 22 0.77 8.50 -11.49
C VAL A 22 1.49 7.60 -12.51
N GLY A 23 2.66 7.99 -13.02
CA GLY A 23 3.35 7.27 -14.11
C GLY A 23 3.60 5.79 -13.81
N PRO A 24 4.24 5.44 -12.68
CA PRO A 24 4.45 4.04 -12.30
C PRO A 24 3.17 3.27 -12.00
N TYR A 25 2.10 3.95 -11.56
CA TYR A 25 0.80 3.33 -11.34
C TYR A 25 0.09 2.96 -12.65
N LEU A 26 0.33 3.69 -13.74
CA LEU A 26 -0.22 3.39 -15.06
C LEU A 26 0.38 2.12 -15.67
N LEU A 27 1.54 1.67 -15.20
CA LEU A 27 2.18 0.43 -15.65
C LEU A 27 1.63 -0.81 -14.96
N ILE A 28 0.96 -0.66 -13.82
CA ILE A 28 0.41 -1.79 -13.05
C ILE A 28 -0.66 -2.56 -13.84
N PRO A 29 -1.73 -1.92 -14.38
CA PRO A 29 -2.73 -2.66 -15.15
C PRO A 29 -2.16 -3.37 -16.40
N PRO A 30 -1.30 -2.74 -17.23
CA PRO A 30 -0.65 -3.41 -18.36
C PRO A 30 0.27 -4.58 -17.97
N MET A 31 1.08 -4.43 -16.91
CA MET A 31 1.97 -5.50 -16.45
C MET A 31 1.19 -6.71 -15.93
N LEU A 32 0.08 -6.47 -15.23
CA LEU A 32 -0.80 -7.55 -14.76
C LEU A 32 -1.54 -8.23 -15.90
N ALA A 33 -2.07 -7.46 -16.85
CA ALA A 33 -2.65 -8.02 -18.06
C ALA A 33 -1.63 -8.91 -18.76
N PHE A 34 -0.40 -8.44 -18.94
CA PHE A 34 0.68 -9.22 -19.54
C PHE A 34 1.01 -10.49 -18.75
N MET A 35 1.16 -10.42 -17.41
CA MET A 35 1.44 -11.60 -16.58
C MET A 35 0.32 -12.64 -16.65
N VAL A 36 -0.94 -12.21 -16.60
CA VAL A 36 -2.12 -13.09 -16.70
C VAL A 36 -2.23 -13.72 -18.08
N TYR A 37 -2.00 -12.96 -19.16
CA TYR A 37 -2.03 -13.48 -20.53
C TYR A 37 -0.84 -14.42 -20.81
N ALA A 38 0.35 -14.09 -20.31
CA ALA A 38 1.54 -14.93 -20.44
C ALA A 38 1.37 -16.27 -19.71
N GLU A 39 0.79 -16.27 -18.50
CA GLU A 39 0.48 -17.50 -17.75
C GLU A 39 -0.56 -18.36 -18.48
N ALA A 40 -1.61 -17.73 -19.04
CA ALA A 40 -2.60 -18.43 -19.86
C ALA A 40 -1.98 -19.03 -21.15
N PHE A 41 -1.07 -18.30 -21.79
CA PHE A 41 -0.33 -18.76 -22.98
C PHE A 41 0.60 -19.93 -22.67
N LEU A 42 1.38 -19.84 -21.58
CA LEU A 42 2.29 -20.91 -21.14
C LEU A 42 1.52 -22.19 -20.76
N ALA A 43 0.37 -22.05 -20.09
CA ALA A 43 -0.52 -23.17 -19.80
C ALA A 43 -1.07 -23.83 -21.07
N ALA A 44 -1.41 -23.04 -22.11
CA ALA A 44 -1.89 -23.57 -23.39
C ALA A 44 -0.80 -24.33 -24.18
N HIS A 45 0.48 -24.08 -23.90
CA HIS A 45 1.63 -24.71 -24.56
C HIS A 45 2.31 -25.79 -23.68
N GLY A 46 1.59 -26.31 -22.67
CA GLY A 46 2.04 -27.45 -21.86
C GLY A 46 3.14 -27.14 -20.83
N ALA A 47 3.53 -25.87 -20.69
CA ALA A 47 4.50 -25.40 -19.72
C ALA A 47 3.79 -24.89 -18.45
N GLY A 48 3.25 -25.81 -17.62
CA GLY A 48 2.84 -25.45 -16.26
C GLY A 48 1.69 -26.27 -15.68
N GLY A 49 1.99 -27.00 -14.59
CA GLY A 49 0.99 -27.33 -13.59
C GLY A 49 0.76 -26.13 -12.67
N MET A 50 -0.47 -25.60 -12.65
CA MET A 50 -1.24 -25.17 -11.47
C MET A 50 -2.40 -24.21 -11.87
N ALA A 51 -3.48 -24.29 -11.10
CA ALA A 51 -4.66 -23.42 -11.02
C ALA A 51 -5.71 -23.49 -12.16
N ALA A 52 -6.72 -24.33 -11.92
CA ALA A 52 -8.04 -24.27 -12.54
C ALA A 52 -8.63 -22.84 -12.52
N PHE A 53 -9.34 -22.49 -13.59
CA PHE A 53 -9.88 -21.15 -13.89
C PHE A 53 -10.58 -20.41 -12.73
N GLY A 54 -11.11 -21.11 -11.72
CA GLY A 54 -11.78 -20.51 -10.56
C GLY A 54 -10.89 -19.67 -9.63
N ASN A 55 -9.56 -19.87 -9.63
CA ASN A 55 -8.64 -19.17 -8.71
C ASN A 55 -7.75 -18.11 -9.39
N ARG A 56 -7.76 -18.01 -10.73
CA ARG A 56 -6.88 -17.07 -11.46
C ARG A 56 -7.24 -15.61 -11.20
N MET A 57 -8.54 -15.28 -11.18
CA MET A 57 -9.00 -13.92 -10.86
C MET A 57 -8.62 -13.51 -9.44
N VAL A 58 -8.78 -14.42 -8.46
CA VAL A 58 -8.41 -14.20 -7.06
C VAL A 58 -6.92 -13.93 -6.95
N LEU A 59 -6.08 -14.77 -7.57
CA LEU A 59 -4.63 -14.61 -7.59
C LEU A 59 -4.20 -13.30 -8.27
N ALA A 60 -4.81 -12.96 -9.41
CA ALA A 60 -4.53 -11.73 -10.14
C ALA A 60 -4.87 -10.48 -9.30
N VAL A 61 -6.02 -10.48 -8.61
CA VAL A 61 -6.40 -9.38 -7.70
C VAL A 61 -5.43 -9.26 -6.53
N TRP A 62 -4.97 -10.37 -5.95
CA TRP A 62 -3.96 -10.36 -4.89
C TRP A 62 -2.61 -9.82 -5.37
N ASN A 63 -2.09 -10.34 -6.47
CA ASN A 63 -0.83 -9.88 -7.06
C ASN A 63 -0.89 -8.39 -7.42
N ALA A 64 -2.03 -7.96 -7.97
CA ALA A 64 -2.29 -6.56 -8.27
C ALA A 64 -2.26 -5.67 -7.03
N SER A 65 -2.94 -6.08 -5.97
CA SER A 65 -2.97 -5.38 -4.70
C SER A 65 -1.56 -5.23 -4.11
N PHE A 66 -0.79 -6.31 -4.09
CA PHE A 66 0.56 -6.30 -3.53
C PHE A 66 1.54 -5.46 -4.33
N LEU A 67 1.47 -5.54 -5.66
CA LEU A 67 2.27 -4.68 -6.53
C LEU A 67 1.89 -3.21 -6.34
N LEU A 68 0.59 -2.93 -6.25
CA LEU A 68 0.09 -1.59 -5.97
C LEU A 68 0.51 -1.10 -4.58
N ALA A 69 0.50 -1.95 -3.56
CA ALA A 69 0.96 -1.64 -2.22
C ALA A 69 2.47 -1.33 -2.21
N LEU A 70 3.29 -2.07 -2.96
CA LEU A 70 4.72 -1.78 -3.11
C LEU A 70 4.95 -0.39 -3.71
N VAL A 71 4.33 -0.11 -4.86
CA VAL A 71 4.46 1.19 -5.55
C VAL A 71 3.91 2.31 -4.66
N ALA A 72 2.74 2.08 -4.05
CA ALA A 72 2.11 3.05 -3.18
C ALA A 72 2.92 3.38 -1.96
N GLY A 73 3.50 2.39 -1.28
CA GLY A 73 4.34 2.64 -0.12
C GLY A 73 5.61 3.42 -0.45
N ILE A 74 6.36 3.00 -1.48
CA ILE A 74 7.59 3.71 -1.91
C ILE A 74 7.27 5.16 -2.29
N LYS A 75 6.24 5.37 -3.10
CA LYS A 75 5.85 6.71 -3.55
C LYS A 75 5.34 7.56 -2.41
N SER A 76 4.55 6.97 -1.50
CA SER A 76 4.09 7.62 -0.27
C SER A 76 5.25 8.09 0.59
N CYS A 77 6.24 7.24 0.85
CA CYS A 77 7.44 7.60 1.60
C CYS A 77 8.14 8.84 1.04
N LEU A 78 8.38 8.86 -0.28
CA LEU A 78 9.04 9.97 -0.96
C LEU A 78 8.20 11.25 -0.92
N PHE A 79 6.90 11.13 -1.16
CA PHE A 79 5.98 12.27 -1.18
C PHE A 79 5.82 12.90 0.21
N PHE A 80 5.53 12.08 1.22
CA PHE A 80 5.32 12.54 2.58
C PHE A 80 6.60 13.15 3.17
N SER A 81 7.75 12.54 2.94
CA SER A 81 9.05 13.11 3.32
C SER A 81 9.29 14.47 2.66
N GLY A 82 9.00 14.61 1.37
CA GLY A 82 9.13 15.88 0.65
C GLY A 82 8.13 16.95 1.12
N CYS A 83 6.88 16.57 1.38
CA CYS A 83 5.83 17.49 1.83
C CYS A 83 6.05 17.99 3.25
N TRP A 84 6.52 17.12 4.15
CA TRP A 84 6.69 17.41 5.56
C TRP A 84 8.12 17.79 5.94
N GLY A 85 9.09 17.63 5.02
CA GLY A 85 10.48 18.02 5.25
C GLY A 85 11.14 17.18 6.34
N SER A 86 11.11 15.85 6.20
CA SER A 86 11.62 14.90 7.19
C SER A 86 13.16 14.81 7.24
N ASP A 87 13.81 15.94 7.52
CA ASP A 87 15.21 15.99 7.91
C ASP A 87 15.33 15.92 9.44
N TRP A 88 14.80 14.84 10.03
CA TRP A 88 14.78 14.64 11.48
C TRP A 88 16.18 14.65 12.11
N PHE A 89 17.22 14.41 11.29
CA PHE A 89 18.62 14.38 11.72
C PHE A 89 19.45 15.59 11.30
N ARG A 90 18.90 16.63 10.65
CA ARG A 90 19.75 17.66 10.02
C ARG A 90 19.57 19.13 10.36
N ASN A 91 18.52 19.64 11.06
CA ASN A 91 18.62 20.88 11.89
C ASN A 91 17.35 21.56 12.44
N SER A 92 16.10 21.09 12.27
CA SER A 92 14.99 21.66 13.06
C SER A 92 13.73 20.83 12.89
N MET A 93 13.11 20.48 14.01
CA MET A 93 11.75 19.91 14.07
C MET A 93 10.67 20.94 13.71
N ALA A 94 10.94 21.80 12.73
CA ALA A 94 10.05 22.85 12.30
C ALA A 94 9.42 22.46 10.96
N LEU A 95 8.41 21.57 11.01
CA LEU A 95 7.59 21.21 9.85
C LEU A 95 7.20 22.45 9.06
N PRO A 96 7.32 22.51 7.72
CA PRO A 96 7.06 23.72 6.93
C PRO A 96 5.67 24.35 7.16
N VAL A 97 4.70 23.55 7.60
CA VAL A 97 3.28 23.92 7.79
C VAL A 97 2.94 24.00 9.28
N SER A 98 2.06 24.92 9.68
CA SER A 98 1.71 25.22 11.08
C SER A 98 0.34 24.69 11.55
N ARG A 99 -0.34 23.84 10.76
CA ARG A 99 -1.73 23.40 11.04
C ARG A 99 -1.94 21.89 10.98
N SER A 100 -2.90 21.41 11.78
CA SER A 100 -3.30 20.00 11.90
C SER A 100 -3.83 19.38 10.60
N SER A 101 -4.43 20.18 9.71
CA SER A 101 -4.88 19.76 8.38
C SER A 101 -3.71 19.37 7.45
N GLY A 102 -2.49 19.81 7.75
CA GLY A 102 -1.30 19.50 6.94
C GLY A 102 -0.87 18.04 6.97
N TYR A 103 -1.40 17.22 7.89
CA TYR A 103 -1.23 15.76 7.85
C TYR A 103 -2.33 15.10 6.99
N TRP A 104 -3.58 15.35 7.33
CA TRP A 104 -4.72 14.66 6.71
C TRP A 104 -4.93 15.04 5.24
N GLY A 105 -4.61 16.27 4.83
CA GLY A 105 -4.72 16.69 3.42
C GLY A 105 -3.86 15.83 2.48
N PRO A 106 -2.53 15.79 2.68
CA PRO A 106 -1.63 14.92 1.91
C PRO A 106 -1.98 13.45 2.04
N TYR A 107 -2.30 12.97 3.25
CA TYR A 107 -2.66 11.57 3.49
C TYR A 107 -3.87 11.13 2.68
N LEU A 108 -4.97 11.90 2.76
CA LEU A 108 -6.20 11.61 2.02
C LEU A 108 -5.99 11.74 0.50
N ALA A 109 -5.16 12.67 0.04
CA ALA A 109 -4.86 12.80 -1.39
C ALA A 109 -4.16 11.55 -1.95
N VAL A 110 -3.15 11.05 -1.23
CA VAL A 110 -2.45 9.82 -1.60
C VAL A 110 -3.38 8.61 -1.54
N LEU A 111 -4.19 8.52 -0.49
CA LEU A 111 -5.14 7.43 -0.33
C LEU A 111 -6.13 7.42 -1.49
N THR A 112 -6.77 8.54 -1.81
CA THR A 112 -7.72 8.67 -2.92
C THR A 112 -7.11 8.27 -4.27
N VAL A 113 -5.88 8.71 -4.58
CA VAL A 113 -5.20 8.32 -5.82
C VAL A 113 -4.94 6.80 -5.84
N SER A 114 -4.46 6.25 -4.74
CA SER A 114 -4.19 4.82 -4.62
C SER A 114 -5.47 3.98 -4.71
N THR A 115 -6.58 4.45 -4.11
CA THR A 115 -7.91 3.83 -4.22
C THR A 115 -8.42 3.86 -5.65
N ALA A 116 -8.28 4.99 -6.35
CA ALA A 116 -8.71 5.10 -7.75
C ALA A 116 -7.94 4.11 -8.64
N VAL A 117 -6.61 4.02 -8.48
CA VAL A 117 -5.79 3.05 -9.21
C VAL A 117 -6.18 1.61 -8.85
N PHE A 118 -6.42 1.32 -7.57
CA PHE A 118 -6.88 0.00 -7.13
C PHE A 118 -8.19 -0.40 -7.82
N ILE A 119 -9.19 0.48 -7.82
CA ILE A 119 -10.49 0.22 -8.46
C ILE A 119 -10.32 -0.02 -9.97
N LEU A 120 -9.52 0.81 -10.64
CA LEU A 120 -9.22 0.63 -12.06
C LEU A 120 -8.51 -0.70 -12.34
N THR A 121 -7.59 -1.09 -11.46
CA THR A 121 -6.84 -2.35 -11.59
C THR A 121 -7.74 -3.56 -11.39
N VAL A 122 -8.60 -3.55 -10.36
CA VAL A 122 -9.60 -4.60 -10.14
C VAL A 122 -10.57 -4.65 -11.32
N GLY A 123 -11.06 -3.50 -11.80
CA GLY A 123 -11.93 -3.42 -12.96
C GLY A 123 -11.30 -4.04 -14.22
N ALA A 124 -10.02 -3.75 -14.47
CA ALA A 124 -9.28 -4.35 -15.57
C ALA A 124 -9.12 -5.88 -15.43
N VAL A 125 -8.81 -6.37 -14.23
CA VAL A 125 -8.70 -7.81 -13.95
C VAL A 125 -10.05 -8.51 -14.15
N VAL A 126 -11.14 -7.94 -13.66
CA VAL A 126 -12.50 -8.50 -13.83
C VAL A 126 -12.91 -8.51 -15.31
N ALA A 127 -12.61 -7.44 -16.05
CA ALA A 127 -12.89 -7.38 -17.47
C ALA A 127 -12.09 -8.41 -18.29
N ALA A 128 -10.83 -8.67 -17.89
CA ALA A 128 -9.96 -9.63 -18.57
C ALA A 128 -10.22 -11.09 -18.17
N LEU A 129 -10.68 -11.34 -16.94
CA LEU A 129 -10.96 -12.66 -16.39
C LEU A 129 -12.41 -12.76 -15.92
N PRO A 130 -13.39 -12.85 -16.83
CA PRO A 130 -14.78 -13.10 -16.49
C PRO A 130 -14.91 -14.54 -15.96
N GLY A 131 -14.73 -14.72 -14.66
CA GLY A 131 -14.82 -16.00 -13.98
C GLY A 131 -15.77 -15.94 -12.79
N THR A 132 -16.54 -17.01 -12.59
CA THR A 132 -17.37 -17.20 -11.40
C THR A 132 -16.48 -17.46 -10.18
N ALA A 133 -16.05 -16.38 -9.53
CA ALA A 133 -15.35 -16.49 -8.26
C ALA A 133 -16.20 -17.28 -7.27
N ARG A 134 -15.61 -18.29 -6.62
CA ARG A 134 -16.28 -19.04 -5.54
C ARG A 134 -16.57 -18.17 -4.30
N PHE A 135 -15.92 -17.01 -4.23
CA PHE A 135 -16.01 -16.08 -3.11
C PHE A 135 -16.74 -14.81 -3.54
N SER A 136 -17.44 -14.18 -2.59
CA SER A 136 -18.06 -12.88 -2.85
C SER A 136 -17.02 -11.87 -3.31
N MET A 137 -17.28 -11.21 -4.44
CA MET A 137 -16.39 -10.19 -4.99
C MET A 137 -16.15 -9.04 -4.00
N THR A 138 -17.15 -8.69 -3.20
CA THR A 138 -17.02 -7.66 -2.16
C THR A 138 -16.01 -8.04 -1.08
N HIS A 139 -15.99 -9.32 -0.69
CA HIS A 139 -15.04 -9.85 0.29
C HIS A 139 -13.62 -9.81 -0.29
N LEU A 140 -13.43 -10.30 -1.50
CA LEU A 140 -12.12 -10.30 -2.18
C LEU A 140 -11.56 -8.87 -2.32
N ILE A 141 -12.40 -7.92 -2.79
CA ILE A 141 -12.00 -6.52 -2.95
C ILE A 141 -11.65 -5.90 -1.59
N GLY A 142 -12.48 -6.12 -0.57
CA GLY A 142 -12.26 -5.57 0.76
C GLY A 142 -10.91 -6.02 1.35
N GLN A 143 -10.62 -7.32 1.28
CA GLN A 143 -9.35 -7.84 1.79
C GLN A 143 -8.15 -7.42 0.92
N ALA A 144 -8.30 -7.44 -0.40
CA ALA A 144 -7.25 -7.00 -1.32
C ALA A 144 -6.99 -5.50 -1.23
N TYR A 145 -7.87 -4.68 -0.65
CA TYR A 145 -7.57 -3.26 -0.45
C TYR A 145 -6.66 -2.99 0.77
N LEU A 146 -6.68 -3.87 1.77
CA LEU A 146 -5.96 -3.67 3.03
C LEU A 146 -4.44 -3.50 2.88
N PRO A 147 -3.73 -4.26 2.01
CA PRO A 147 -2.31 -4.01 1.73
C PRO A 147 -2.02 -2.60 1.22
N VAL A 148 -2.89 -2.06 0.36
CA VAL A 148 -2.75 -0.71 -0.21
C VAL A 148 -2.94 0.35 0.87
N ALA A 149 -4.01 0.22 1.66
CA ALA A 149 -4.27 1.13 2.78
C ALA A 149 -3.12 1.09 3.82
N TRP A 150 -2.63 -0.10 4.16
CA TRP A 150 -1.49 -0.28 5.04
C TRP A 150 -0.23 0.38 4.47
N ALA A 151 0.05 0.23 3.18
CA ALA A 151 1.24 0.81 2.55
C ALA A 151 1.23 2.34 2.59
N VAL A 152 0.07 2.97 2.38
CA VAL A 152 -0.10 4.42 2.51
C VAL A 152 0.12 4.88 3.96
N SER A 153 -0.47 4.19 4.93
CA SER A 153 -0.28 4.49 6.36
C SER A 153 1.17 4.36 6.81
N MET A 154 1.83 3.26 6.43
CA MET A 154 3.24 3.02 6.74
C MET A 154 4.13 4.04 6.03
N GLY A 155 3.82 4.37 4.78
CA GLY A 155 4.52 5.41 4.04
C GLY A 155 4.43 6.79 4.69
N ALA A 156 3.25 7.14 5.24
CA ALA A 156 3.07 8.38 6.00
C ALA A 156 3.90 8.39 7.28
N PHE A 157 3.87 7.31 8.06
CA PHE A 157 4.67 7.18 9.27
C PHE A 157 6.17 7.29 8.98
N LEU A 158 6.69 6.49 8.04
CA LEU A 158 8.11 6.48 7.69
C LEU A 158 8.55 7.78 7.02
N GLY A 159 7.68 8.38 6.21
CA GLY A 159 7.91 9.68 5.58
C GLY A 159 8.03 10.82 6.59
N ILE A 160 7.54 10.67 7.84
CA ILE A 160 7.81 11.63 8.93
C ILE A 160 9.14 11.34 9.62
N LEU A 161 9.47 10.06 9.80
CA LEU A 161 10.61 9.63 10.61
C LEU A 161 11.97 9.82 9.94
N THR A 162 12.03 9.68 8.61
CA THR A 162 13.31 9.66 7.89
C THR A 162 13.17 10.25 6.50
N THR A 163 14.30 10.45 5.83
CA THR A 163 14.37 10.89 4.43
C THR A 163 13.59 9.96 3.51
N GLY A 164 13.03 10.49 2.42
CA GLY A 164 12.18 9.71 1.52
C GLY A 164 12.83 8.44 0.98
N THR A 165 14.14 8.47 0.70
CA THR A 165 14.90 7.28 0.27
C THR A 165 15.07 6.28 1.40
N GLY A 166 15.46 6.72 2.60
CA GLY A 166 15.54 5.86 3.78
C GLY A 166 14.20 5.22 4.13
N ALA A 167 13.12 5.99 4.05
CA ALA A 167 11.76 5.52 4.28
C ALA A 167 11.35 4.47 3.24
N ALA A 168 11.66 4.68 1.96
CA ALA A 168 11.37 3.72 0.90
C ALA A 168 12.14 2.40 1.05
N VAL A 169 13.42 2.45 1.44
CA VAL A 169 14.23 1.25 1.72
C VAL A 169 13.67 0.49 2.92
N PHE A 170 13.38 1.19 4.02
CA PHE A 170 12.82 0.57 5.22
C PHE A 170 11.42 -0.01 4.98
N PHE A 171 10.57 0.71 4.24
CA PHE A 171 9.28 0.20 3.79
C PHE A 171 9.43 -1.09 2.98
N SER A 172 10.35 -1.12 2.02
CA SER A 172 10.58 -2.29 1.18
C SER A 172 11.06 -3.49 2.00
N ALA A 173 11.95 -3.27 2.98
CA ALA A 173 12.39 -4.31 3.90
C ALA A 173 11.22 -4.85 4.76
N LEU A 174 10.39 -3.97 5.31
CA LEU A 174 9.18 -4.37 6.07
C LEU A 174 8.17 -5.12 5.20
N LEU A 175 8.01 -4.73 3.94
CA LEU A 175 7.14 -5.40 2.99
C LEU A 175 7.65 -6.84 2.71
N LEU A 176 8.95 -7.00 2.46
CA LEU A 176 9.58 -8.31 2.26
C LEU A 176 9.44 -9.22 3.48
N LEU A 177 9.67 -8.69 4.68
CA LEU A 177 9.42 -9.41 5.93
C LEU A 177 7.94 -9.78 6.09
N GLY A 178 7.04 -8.87 5.69
CA GLY A 178 5.60 -9.11 5.66
C GLY A 178 5.22 -10.29 4.76
N PHE A 179 5.83 -10.42 3.58
CA PHE A 179 5.64 -11.58 2.70
C PHE A 179 6.23 -12.86 3.30
N ALA A 180 7.42 -12.78 3.87
CA ALA A 180 8.07 -13.93 4.51
C ALA A 180 7.21 -14.54 5.63
N SER A 181 6.40 -13.73 6.33
CA SER A 181 5.48 -14.21 7.38
C SER A 181 4.38 -15.17 6.91
N GLY A 182 4.14 -15.27 5.61
CA GLY A 182 3.20 -16.20 4.99
C GLY A 182 3.84 -17.51 4.53
N LEU A 183 5.17 -17.62 4.54
CA LEU A 183 5.85 -18.82 4.09
C LEU A 183 5.77 -19.93 5.16
N PRO A 184 5.38 -21.17 4.78
CA PRO A 184 5.18 -22.26 5.73
C PRO A 184 6.47 -22.70 6.44
N SER A 185 7.64 -22.39 5.88
CA SER A 185 8.95 -22.73 6.42
C SER A 185 9.50 -21.71 7.42
N ILE A 186 8.83 -20.56 7.61
CA ILE A 186 9.35 -19.46 8.45
C ILE A 186 8.44 -19.32 9.69
N SER A 187 8.94 -19.79 10.83
CA SER A 187 8.30 -19.54 12.13
C SER A 187 8.68 -18.15 12.63
N VAL A 188 7.84 -17.15 12.34
CA VAL A 188 7.98 -15.80 12.90
C VAL A 188 7.51 -15.82 14.36
N PRO A 189 8.34 -15.42 15.34
CA PRO A 189 7.94 -15.31 16.74
C PRO A 189 6.69 -14.44 16.90
N GLU A 190 5.77 -14.82 17.80
CA GLU A 190 4.47 -14.14 17.91
C GLU A 190 4.58 -12.64 18.20
N TRP A 191 5.57 -12.23 19.00
CA TRP A 191 5.80 -10.82 19.29
C TRP A 191 6.25 -10.01 18.07
N MET A 192 6.92 -10.64 17.09
CA MET A 192 7.32 -9.95 15.85
C MET A 192 6.11 -9.67 14.95
N LEU A 193 4.98 -10.36 15.15
CA LEU A 193 3.75 -10.11 14.39
C LEU A 193 3.09 -8.76 14.74
N TYR A 194 3.49 -8.13 15.84
CA TYR A 194 3.08 -6.76 16.16
C TYR A 194 3.86 -5.70 15.36
N LEU A 195 5.01 -6.06 14.79
CA LEU A 195 5.90 -5.18 14.01
C LEU A 195 5.88 -5.52 12.51
N ILE A 196 5.79 -6.81 12.19
CA ILE A 196 5.76 -7.32 10.83
C ILE A 196 4.31 -7.36 10.37
N PRO A 197 3.96 -6.68 9.26
CA PRO A 197 2.61 -6.67 8.77
C PRO A 197 2.23 -8.09 8.28
N PRO A 198 1.03 -8.61 8.59
CA PRO A 198 0.65 -9.99 8.25
C PRO A 198 0.25 -10.14 6.76
N LEU A 199 1.00 -9.54 5.84
CA LEU A 199 0.72 -9.48 4.40
C LEU A 199 0.79 -10.85 3.74
N GLY A 200 1.84 -11.63 4.03
CA GLY A 200 1.99 -12.99 3.51
C GLY A 200 0.88 -13.91 4.02
N ARG A 201 0.49 -13.78 5.29
CA ARG A 201 -0.64 -14.54 5.87
C ARG A 201 -1.97 -14.18 5.24
N LEU A 202 -2.15 -12.92 4.84
CA LEU A 202 -3.35 -12.47 4.14
C LEU A 202 -3.43 -13.11 2.75
N MET A 203 -2.30 -13.25 2.05
CA MET A 203 -2.24 -13.94 0.76
C MET A 203 -2.58 -15.44 0.88
N THR A 204 -2.07 -16.11 1.91
CA THR A 204 -2.25 -17.56 2.06
C THR A 204 -3.56 -17.96 2.72
N ARG A 205 -4.07 -17.15 3.66
CA ARG A 205 -5.23 -17.49 4.52
C ARG A 205 -6.36 -16.47 4.47
N GLY A 206 -6.23 -15.38 3.72
CA GLY A 206 -7.23 -14.31 3.68
C GLY A 206 -8.62 -14.80 3.27
N MET A 207 -8.68 -15.72 2.32
CA MET A 207 -9.96 -16.25 1.82
C MET A 207 -10.56 -17.37 2.70
N GLU A 208 -9.87 -17.80 3.76
CA GLU A 208 -10.31 -18.86 4.66
C GLU A 208 -11.06 -18.29 5.88
N TYR A 209 -12.28 -18.75 6.15
CA TYR A 209 -13.00 -18.36 7.37
C TYR A 209 -12.73 -19.37 8.51
N PRO A 210 -12.48 -18.94 9.76
CA PRO A 210 -12.46 -17.56 10.26
C PRO A 210 -11.08 -16.87 10.19
N GLN A 211 -10.03 -17.60 9.80
CA GLN A 211 -8.64 -17.17 9.93
C GLN A 211 -8.33 -15.88 9.14
N GLY A 212 -8.84 -15.76 7.92
CA GLY A 212 -8.70 -14.59 7.07
C GLY A 212 -9.35 -13.33 7.61
N LEU A 213 -10.44 -13.46 8.39
CA LEU A 213 -11.06 -12.34 9.08
C LEU A 213 -10.14 -11.79 10.19
N TYR A 214 -9.53 -12.66 11.00
CA TYR A 214 -8.56 -12.25 12.01
C TYR A 214 -7.34 -11.55 11.40
N VAL A 215 -6.80 -12.10 10.31
CA VAL A 215 -5.66 -11.49 9.59
C VAL A 215 -6.03 -10.13 9.01
N SER A 216 -7.23 -10.00 8.43
CA SER A 216 -7.74 -8.74 7.87
C SER A 216 -7.91 -7.66 8.93
N ILE A 217 -8.52 -8.01 10.08
CA ILE A 217 -8.66 -7.09 11.21
C ILE A 217 -7.30 -6.68 11.75
N GLY A 218 -6.36 -7.63 11.87
CA GLY A 218 -4.99 -7.35 12.30
C GLY A 218 -4.29 -6.34 11.38
N LEU A 219 -4.36 -6.53 10.06
CA LEU A 219 -3.76 -5.61 9.10
C LEU A 219 -4.44 -4.24 9.09
N ALA A 220 -5.78 -4.19 9.21
CA ALA A 220 -6.54 -2.95 9.34
C ALA A 220 -6.14 -2.18 10.61
N GLY A 221 -6.02 -2.89 11.75
CA GLY A 221 -5.54 -2.35 13.01
C GLY A 221 -4.11 -1.80 12.90
N HIS A 222 -3.22 -2.52 12.22
CA HIS A 222 -1.85 -2.08 11.96
C HIS A 222 -1.83 -0.80 11.09
N ALA A 223 -2.64 -0.75 10.03
CA ALA A 223 -2.78 0.45 9.19
C ALA A 223 -3.35 1.66 9.96
N ALA A 224 -4.32 1.44 10.84
CA ALA A 224 -4.88 2.49 11.71
C ALA A 224 -3.86 2.96 12.74
N PHE A 225 -3.11 2.04 13.34
CA PHE A 225 -2.06 2.36 14.32
C PHE A 225 -0.98 3.25 13.71
N PHE A 226 -0.42 2.90 12.55
CA PHE A 226 0.63 3.72 11.92
C PHE A 226 0.11 5.06 11.40
N SER A 227 -1.12 5.12 10.89
CA SER A 227 -1.70 6.40 10.48
C SER A 227 -1.91 7.35 11.67
N MET A 228 -2.32 6.82 12.83
CA MET A 228 -2.45 7.62 14.06
C MET A 228 -1.09 7.99 14.66
N LEU A 229 -0.12 7.07 14.66
CA LEU A 229 1.23 7.34 15.15
C LEU A 229 1.91 8.43 14.30
N GLY A 230 1.78 8.37 12.98
CA GLY A 230 2.21 9.43 12.07
C GLY A 230 1.54 10.78 12.40
N ARG A 231 0.23 10.79 12.66
CA ARG A 231 -0.50 12.01 13.06
C ARG A 231 -0.01 12.60 14.38
N ILE A 232 0.28 11.75 15.37
CA ILE A 232 0.80 12.16 16.69
C ILE A 232 2.19 12.76 16.52
N LEU A 233 3.08 12.11 15.78
CA LEU A 233 4.43 12.61 15.52
C LEU A 233 4.40 13.94 14.77
N TYR A 234 3.55 14.07 13.75
CA TYR A 234 3.32 15.33 13.06
C TYR A 234 2.85 16.43 14.03
N GLY A 235 1.93 16.11 14.94
CA GLY A 235 1.46 17.03 15.98
C GLY A 235 2.54 17.44 16.98
N ALA A 236 3.40 16.51 17.38
CA ALA A 236 4.53 16.80 18.27
C ALA A 236 5.56 17.71 17.60
N ALA A 237 5.84 17.50 16.32
CA ALA A 237 6.73 18.36 15.54
C ALA A 237 6.14 19.77 15.36
N LEU A 238 4.82 19.90 15.16
CA LEU A 238 4.16 21.21 15.10
C LEU A 238 4.33 22.06 16.38
N ARG A 239 4.28 21.42 17.56
CA ARG A 239 4.38 22.11 18.85
C ARG A 239 5.80 22.59 19.20
N ARG A 240 6.81 22.16 18.46
CA ARG A 240 8.22 22.53 18.66
C ARG A 240 8.66 23.72 17.79
N ARG A 241 7.77 24.29 16.99
CA ARG A 241 7.91 25.62 16.38
C ARG A 241 7.53 26.70 17.37
#